data_AF-A0A1V9F3P6-F1
#
_entry.id   AF-A0A1V9F3P6-F1
#
_cell.length_a   1.000
_cell.length_b   1.000
_cell.length_c   1.000
_cell.angle_alpha   90.00
_cell.angle_beta   90.00
_cell.angle_gamma   90.00
#
_symmetry.space_group_name_H-M   'P 1'
#
loop_
_entity.id
_entity.type
_entity.pdbx_description
1 polymer ?
#
loop_
_entity_poly.entity_id
_entity_poly.type
_entity_poly.pdbx_seq_one_letter_code
_entity_poly.pdbx_strand_id
1 'polypeptide(L)'
;MKSLIRHSCFCAPDLDTIFPKNTDKEKELFNLLNAAYVDARYSPNYEISQEQVMLLLDRVNSLLTQTEQSFEGSLKKSESLTDKYK
;
A
#
# COMPACT_ATOMS: atom_id res chain seq x y z
N MET A 1 7.26 3.25 -8.36
CA MET A 1 6.51 3.07 -7.09
C MET A 1 6.70 4.19 -6.05
N LYS A 2 7.90 4.79 -5.89
CA LYS A 2 8.13 5.86 -4.88
C LYS A 2 7.18 7.08 -4.99
N SER A 3 6.77 7.45 -6.21
CA SER A 3 5.81 8.54 -6.44
C SER A 3 4.39 8.21 -5.95
N LEU A 4 3.96 6.96 -6.09
CA LEU A 4 2.61 6.53 -5.67
C LEU A 4 2.44 6.62 -4.16
N ILE A 5 3.44 6.17 -3.39
CA ILE A 5 3.40 6.24 -1.92
C ILE A 5 3.36 7.69 -1.44
N ARG A 6 4.14 8.57 -2.08
CA ARG A 6 4.14 10.00 -1.72
C ARG A 6 2.73 10.60 -1.85
N HIS A 7 2.02 10.30 -2.93
CA HIS A 7 0.69 10.85 -3.17
C HIS A 7 -0.38 10.13 -2.33
N SER A 8 -0.25 8.83 -2.08
CA SER A 8 -1.19 8.11 -1.22
C SER A 8 -1.18 8.64 0.20
N CYS A 9 -0.02 9.00 0.77
CA CYS A 9 0.07 9.58 2.12
C CYS A 9 -0.56 10.98 2.22
N PHE A 10 -0.70 11.71 1.11
CA PHE A 10 -1.41 13.00 1.10
C PHE A 10 -2.93 12.80 1.22
N CYS A 11 -3.48 11.79 0.54
CA CYS A 11 -4.91 11.52 0.54
C CYS A 11 -5.36 10.73 1.77
N ALA A 12 -4.51 9.82 2.27
CA ALA A 12 -4.80 8.95 3.39
C ALA A 12 -3.52 8.71 4.22
N PRO A 13 -3.27 9.52 5.26
CA PRO A 13 -2.04 9.44 6.05
C PRO A 13 -1.90 8.11 6.81
N ASP A 14 -3.03 7.43 7.10
CA ASP A 14 -3.05 6.15 7.78
C ASP A 14 -2.35 5.03 6.96
N LEU A 15 -2.28 5.18 5.64
CA LEU A 15 -1.64 4.21 4.74
C LEU A 15 -0.12 4.12 4.92
N ASP A 16 0.52 5.17 5.47
CA ASP A 16 1.97 5.16 5.74
C ASP A 16 2.34 4.15 6.84
N THR A 17 1.39 3.81 7.71
CA THR A 17 1.58 2.81 8.78
C THR A 17 1.66 1.37 8.25
N ILE A 18 1.18 1.12 7.03
CA ILE A 18 1.10 -0.22 6.45
C ILE A 18 2.43 -0.65 5.83
N PHE A 19 3.19 0.29 5.30
CA PHE A 19 4.56 0.08 4.83
C PHE A 19 5.53 1.02 5.57
N PRO A 20 5.77 0.80 6.87
CA PRO A 20 6.77 1.57 7.58
C PRO A 20 8.12 1.30 6.93
N LYS A 21 8.91 2.33 6.65
CA LYS A 21 10.30 2.17 6.17
C LYS A 21 11.29 2.33 7.32
N ASN A 22 10.83 2.01 8.53
CA ASN A 22 11.52 2.31 9.76
C ASN A 22 12.59 1.27 10.07
N THR A 23 12.36 0.01 9.68
CA THR A 23 13.33 -1.07 9.85
C THR A 23 14.00 -1.43 8.52
N ASP A 24 15.25 -1.88 8.58
CA ASP A 24 15.99 -2.27 7.38
C ASP A 24 15.35 -3.48 6.67
N LYS A 25 14.71 -4.37 7.44
CA LYS A 25 13.90 -5.47 6.89
C LYS A 25 12.73 -4.98 6.06
N GLU A 26 12.04 -3.93 6.50
CA GLU A 26 10.92 -3.36 5.73
C GLU A 26 11.41 -2.62 4.48
N LYS A 27 12.57 -1.96 4.55
CA LYS A 27 13.19 -1.36 3.36
C LYS A 27 13.58 -2.42 2.34
N GLU A 28 14.16 -3.53 2.78
CA GLU A 28 14.44 -4.68 1.91
C GLU A 28 13.17 -5.24 1.30
N LEU A 29 12.12 -5.45 2.10
CA LEU A 29 10.83 -5.96 1.61
C LEU A 29 10.22 -5.02 0.55
N PHE A 30 10.31 -3.71 0.77
CA PHE A 30 9.84 -2.71 -0.18
C PHE A 30 10.65 -2.71 -1.47
N ASN A 31 11.97 -2.83 -1.37
CA ASN A 31 12.84 -2.92 -2.53
C ASN A 31 12.60 -4.21 -3.31
N LEU A 32 12.38 -5.33 -2.61
CA LEU A 32 12.04 -6.62 -3.17
C LEU A 32 10.73 -6.55 -3.97
N LEU A 33 9.69 -5.93 -3.42
CA LEU A 33 8.42 -5.71 -4.11
C LEU A 33 8.59 -4.84 -5.37
N ASN A 34 9.39 -3.77 -5.26
CA ASN A 34 9.65 -2.87 -6.38
C ASN A 34 10.49 -3.54 -7.48
N ALA A 35 11.44 -4.40 -7.11
CA ALA A 35 12.24 -5.21 -8.03
C ALA A 35 11.37 -6.30 -8.70
N ALA A 36 10.52 -6.98 -7.91
CA ALA A 36 9.61 -8.04 -8.39
C ALA A 36 8.78 -7.62 -9.60
N TYR A 37 8.35 -6.34 -9.66
CA TYR A 37 7.54 -5.83 -10.78
C TYR A 37 8.19 -6.02 -12.16
N VAL A 38 9.51 -5.91 -12.23
CA VAL A 38 10.29 -6.07 -13.47
C VAL A 38 11.00 -7.42 -13.49
N ASP A 39 11.70 -7.76 -12.41
CA ASP A 39 12.60 -8.90 -12.35
C ASP A 39 11.84 -10.24 -12.33
N ALA A 40 10.68 -10.35 -11.68
CA ALA A 40 9.93 -11.61 -11.69
C ALA A 40 9.43 -12.01 -13.08
N ARG A 41 9.39 -11.08 -14.05
CA ARG A 41 8.97 -11.34 -15.44
C ARG A 41 10.13 -11.57 -16.40
N TYR A 42 11.24 -10.88 -16.19
CA TYR A 42 12.32 -10.82 -17.18
C TYR A 42 13.67 -11.33 -16.67
N SER A 43 13.81 -11.53 -15.36
CA SER A 43 15.07 -11.95 -14.74
C SER A 43 14.97 -13.43 -14.34
N PRO A 44 15.65 -14.34 -15.05
CA PRO A 44 15.64 -15.78 -14.74
C PRO A 44 16.33 -16.10 -13.40
N ASN A 45 17.11 -15.17 -12.86
CA ASN A 45 17.83 -15.29 -11.58
C ASN A 45 17.08 -14.61 -10.41
N TYR A 46 15.84 -14.17 -10.63
CA TYR A 46 15.07 -13.56 -9.55
C TYR A 46 14.57 -14.62 -8.58
N GLU A 47 15.09 -14.60 -7.36
CA GLU A 47 14.66 -15.47 -6.27
C GLU A 47 13.94 -14.68 -5.19
N ILE A 48 12.79 -15.21 -4.76
CA ILE A 48 12.02 -14.70 -3.63
C ILE A 48 11.55 -15.89 -2.80
N SER A 49 11.69 -15.80 -1.48
CA SER A 49 11.23 -16.86 -0.58
C SER A 49 9.70 -16.83 -0.42
N GLN A 50 9.10 -18.00 -0.19
CA GLN A 50 7.66 -18.10 0.06
C GLN A 50 7.22 -17.25 1.27
N GLU A 51 8.03 -17.19 2.32
CA GLU A 51 7.75 -16.37 3.51
C GLU A 51 7.66 -14.87 3.17
N GLN A 52 8.59 -14.38 2.33
CA GLN A 52 8.57 -12.99 1.86
C GLN A 52 7.32 -12.71 1.00
N VAL A 53 6.92 -13.65 0.14
CA VAL A 53 5.69 -13.52 -0.67
C VAL A 53 4.46 -13.46 0.24
N MET A 54 4.34 -14.35 1.21
CA MET A 54 3.20 -14.36 2.13
C MET A 54 3.12 -13.07 2.94
N LEU A 55 4.27 -12.57 3.42
CA LEU A 55 4.33 -11.32 4.17
C LEU A 55 3.98 -10.10 3.30
N LEU A 56 4.43 -10.09 2.04
CA LEU A 56 4.03 -9.06 1.07
C LEU A 56 2.53 -9.11 0.79
N LEU A 57 1.95 -10.30 0.63
CA LEU A 57 0.53 -10.47 0.36
C LEU A 57 -0.33 -9.95 1.53
N ASP A 58 0.04 -10.29 2.76
CA ASP A 58 -0.64 -9.82 3.98
C ASP A 58 -0.62 -8.28 4.09
N ARG A 59 0.53 -7.67 3.79
CA ARG A 59 0.68 -6.22 3.76
C ARG A 59 -0.16 -5.56 2.67
N VAL A 60 -0.22 -6.16 1.47
CA VAL A 60 -1.05 -5.65 0.38
C VAL A 60 -2.54 -5.75 0.72
N ASN A 61 -2.98 -6.86 1.32
CA ASN A 61 -4.37 -7.00 1.77
C ASN A 61 -4.72 -5.94 2.82
N SER A 62 -3.84 -5.72 3.79
CA SER A 62 -4.01 -4.66 4.79
C SER A 62 -4.12 -3.28 4.15
N LEU A 63 -3.32 -3.01 3.11
CA LEU A 63 -3.38 -1.78 2.32
C LEU A 63 -4.72 -1.59 1.62
N LEU A 64 -5.24 -2.64 0.99
CA LEU A 64 -6.54 -2.59 0.32
C LEU A 64 -7.66 -2.30 1.32
N THR A 65 -7.71 -3.03 2.43
CA THR A 65 -8.74 -2.84 3.47
C THR A 65 -8.72 -1.44 4.06
N GLN A 66 -7.54 -0.89 4.40
CA GLN A 66 -7.46 0.47 4.93
C GLN A 66 -7.83 1.53 3.88
N THR A 67 -7.48 1.30 2.61
CA THR A 67 -7.85 2.23 1.52
C THR A 67 -9.37 2.26 1.33
N GLU A 68 -10.01 1.10 1.34
CA GLU A 68 -11.48 1.00 1.27
C GLU A 68 -12.14 1.75 2.43
N GLN A 69 -11.68 1.53 3.67
CA GLN A 69 -12.22 2.23 4.84
C GLN A 69 -12.03 3.75 4.77
N SER A 70 -10.85 4.21 4.36
CA SER A 70 -10.56 5.64 4.20
C SER A 70 -11.44 6.28 3.13
N PHE A 71 -11.71 5.56 2.04
CA PHE A 71 -12.56 6.04 0.95
C PHE A 71 -14.03 6.08 1.35
N GLU A 72 -14.54 5.02 1.98
CA GLU A 72 -15.90 4.98 2.53
C GLU A 72 -16.16 6.10 3.55
N GLY A 73 -15.20 6.36 4.44
CA GLY A 73 -15.29 7.47 5.39
C GLY A 73 -15.40 8.82 4.68
N SER A 74 -14.66 9.00 3.59
CA SER A 74 -14.69 10.22 2.78
C SER A 74 -16.01 10.37 2.00
N LEU A 75 -16.56 9.26 1.49
CA LEU A 75 -17.86 9.24 0.81
C LEU A 75 -18.99 9.64 1.77
N LYS A 76 -19.07 9.01 2.95
CA LYS A 76 -20.09 9.33 3.98
C LYS A 76 -20.03 10.80 4.40
N LYS A 77 -18.82 11.36 4.51
CA LYS A 77 -18.63 12.79 4.80
C LYS A 77 -19.23 13.68 3.71
N SER A 78 -19.02 13.32 2.44
CA SER A 78 -19.58 14.09 1.31
C SER A 78 -21.12 14.02 1.24
N GLU A 79 -21.70 12.86 1.54
CA GLU A 79 -23.16 12.66 1.57
C GLU A 79 -23.83 13.46 2.69
N SER A 80 -23.21 13.51 3.87
CA SER A 80 -23.71 14.31 5.01
C SER A 80 -23.69 15.83 4.75
N LEU A 81 -22.85 16.30 3.84
CA LEU A 81 -22.82 17.71 3.44
C LEU A 81 -23.96 18.04 2.47
N THR A 82 -24.34 17.13 1.57
CA THR A 82 -25.47 17.32 0.64
C THR A 82 -26.82 17.39 1.35
N ASP A 83 -27.02 16.67 2.45
CA ASP A 83 -28.25 16.78 3.27
C ASP A 83 -28.32 18.07 4.10
N LYS A 84 -27.18 18.74 4.33
CA LYS A 84 -27.13 19.98 5.11
C LYS A 84 -27.54 21.23 4.31
N TYR A 85 -27.63 21.12 2.99
CA TYR A 85 -28.03 22.19 2.06
C TYR A 85 -29.37 21.89 1.36
N LYS A 86 -30.12 20.90 1.86
CA LYS A 86 -31.50 20.60 1.44
C LYS A 86 -32.46 21.00 2.55
#